data_AF-A0A2I0CVU4-F1
#
_entry.id   AF-A0A2I0CVU4-F1
#
_cell.length_a   1.000
_cell.length_b   1.000
_cell.length_c   1.000
_cell.angle_alpha   90.00
_cell.angle_beta   90.00
_cell.angle_gamma   90.00
#
_symmetry.space_group_name_H-M   'P 1'
#
loop_
_entity.id
_entity.type
_entity.pdbx_description
1 polymer ?
#
loop_
_entity_poly.entity_id
_entity_poly.type
_entity_poly.pdbx_seq_one_letter_code
_entity_poly.pdbx_strand_id
1 'polypeptide(L)'
;MPVTFSPITEQDRKPVIDLFNYYIGNSFAAYPEQNVPYEFLTPFLEACKNYPSAVPLLDYCTVARFFMLRPHNPQPAFAQTPGGTVMLAPG
;
A
#
# COMPACT_ATOMS: atom_id res chain seq x y z
N MET A 1 -7.17 -6.19 20.68
CA MET A 1 -8.28 -5.59 19.89
C MET A 1 -8.40 -6.36 18.59
N PRO A 2 -9.62 -6.63 18.09
CA PRO A 2 -9.78 -7.23 16.77
C PRO A 2 -9.29 -6.26 15.69
N VAL A 3 -8.43 -6.75 14.80
CA VAL A 3 -7.96 -6.00 13.64
C VAL A 3 -8.90 -6.31 12.48
N THR A 4 -9.50 -5.27 11.90
CA THR A 4 -10.35 -5.40 10.71
C THR A 4 -9.53 -5.05 9.48
N PHE A 5 -9.66 -5.85 8.43
CA PHE A 5 -9.04 -5.61 7.14
C PHE A 5 -10.11 -5.16 6.15
N SER A 6 -9.89 -4.01 5.52
CA SER A 6 -10.68 -3.53 4.39
C SER A 6 -9.77 -3.25 3.20
N PRO A 7 -10.28 -3.33 1.95
CA PRO A 7 -9.54 -2.88 0.78
C PRO A 7 -9.05 -1.44 0.95
N ILE A 8 -7.93 -1.09 0.30
CA ILE A 8 -7.46 0.30 0.25
C ILE A 8 -8.51 1.12 -0.50
N THR A 9 -8.92 2.25 0.08
CA THR A 9 -9.85 3.19 -0.52
C THR A 9 -9.26 4.60 -0.55
N GLU A 10 -9.99 5.53 -1.18
CA GLU A 10 -9.64 6.95 -1.18
C GLU A 10 -9.57 7.57 0.22
N GLN A 11 -10.31 7.02 1.20
CA GLN A 11 -10.27 7.50 2.58
C GLN A 11 -8.92 7.22 3.26
N ASP A 12 -8.19 6.21 2.77
CA ASP A 12 -6.89 5.79 3.31
C ASP A 12 -5.72 6.58 2.73
N ARG A 13 -5.97 7.55 1.83
CA ARG A 13 -4.95 8.31 1.10
C ARG A 13 -3.89 8.91 1.99
N LYS A 14 -4.30 9.72 2.95
CA LYS A 14 -3.36 10.37 3.86
C LYS A 14 -2.52 9.34 4.64
N PRO A 15 -3.12 8.43 5.42
CA PRO A 15 -2.33 7.56 6.27
C PRO A 15 -1.50 6.50 5.50
N VAL A 16 -1.94 6.03 4.32
CA VAL A 16 -1.14 5.13 3.47
C VAL A 16 0.08 5.84 2.89
N ILE A 17 -0.09 7.06 2.37
CA ILE A 17 1.02 7.81 1.77
C ILE A 17 1.98 8.33 2.83
N ASP A 18 1.49 8.72 4.01
CA ASP A 18 2.36 9.06 5.14
C ASP A 18 3.27 7.88 5.51
N LEU A 19 2.72 6.66 5.58
CA LEU A 19 3.50 5.45 5.86
C LEU A 19 4.49 5.13 4.72
N PHE A 20 4.06 5.27 3.48
CA PHE A 20 4.93 5.05 2.32
C PHE A 20 6.12 6.04 2.29
N ASN A 21 5.86 7.32 2.55
CA ASN A 21 6.87 8.36 2.66
C ASN A 21 7.81 8.16 3.86
N TYR A 22 7.31 7.63 4.97
CA TYR A 22 8.18 7.22 6.08
C TYR A 22 9.22 6.20 5.60
N TYR A 23 8.81 5.19 4.82
CA TYR A 23 9.74 4.19 4.29
C TYR A 23 10.70 4.74 3.23
N ILE A 24 10.30 5.74 2.43
CA ILE A 24 11.21 6.44 1.50
C ILE A 24 12.36 7.10 2.27
N GLY A 25 12.06 7.83 3.35
CA GLY A 25 13.08 8.58 4.09
C GLY A 25 13.92 7.73 5.06
N ASN A 26 13.44 6.54 5.44
CA ASN A 26 14.02 5.78 6.56
C ASN A 26 14.47 4.35 6.19
N SER A 27 14.24 3.87 4.96
CA SER A 27 14.71 2.54 4.55
C SER A 27 14.83 2.38 3.02
N PHE A 28 15.06 1.14 2.57
CA PHE A 28 15.08 0.76 1.14
C PHE A 28 13.82 -0.01 0.70
N ALA A 29 12.76 0.02 1.52
CA ALA A 29 11.50 -0.70 1.22
C ALA A 29 10.66 -0.01 0.14
N ALA A 30 10.94 1.26 -0.16
CA ALA A 30 10.32 2.04 -1.22
C ALA A 30 11.40 2.50 -2.21
N TYR A 31 11.08 2.45 -3.51
CA TYR A 31 12.02 2.84 -4.57
C TYR A 31 12.22 4.35 -4.78
N PRO A 32 11.21 5.23 -4.58
CA PRO A 32 11.44 6.66 -4.75
C PRO A 32 12.51 7.19 -3.79
N GLU A 33 13.35 8.11 -4.26
CA GLU A 33 14.37 8.76 -3.44
C GLU A 33 13.83 9.96 -2.64
N GLN A 34 12.65 10.47 -3.03
CA GLN A 34 12.00 11.62 -2.41
C GLN A 34 10.54 11.31 -2.13
N ASN A 35 9.99 11.97 -1.11
CA ASN A 35 8.59 11.83 -0.74
C ASN A 35 7.67 12.10 -1.93
N VAL A 36 6.65 11.27 -2.07
CA VAL A 36 5.63 11.39 -3.10
C VAL A 36 4.43 12.20 -2.57
N PRO A 37 3.70 12.89 -3.45
CA PRO A 37 2.52 13.64 -3.05
C PRO A 37 1.33 12.70 -2.76
N TYR A 38 0.27 13.18 -2.11
CA TYR A 38 -0.88 12.35 -1.74
C TYR A 38 -1.63 11.78 -2.96
N GLU A 39 -1.55 12.45 -4.10
CA GLU A 39 -2.05 12.02 -5.41
C GLU A 39 -1.49 10.65 -5.82
N PHE A 40 -0.35 10.25 -5.27
CA PHE A 40 0.31 8.98 -5.55
C PHE A 40 -0.46 7.74 -5.04
N LEU A 41 -1.54 7.91 -4.28
CA LEU A 41 -2.46 6.79 -3.99
C LEU A 41 -3.22 6.35 -5.26
N THR A 42 -3.53 7.26 -6.17
CA THR A 42 -4.30 6.93 -7.39
C THR A 42 -3.65 5.80 -8.22
N PRO A 43 -2.34 5.85 -8.54
CA PRO A 43 -1.70 4.72 -9.21
C PRO A 43 -1.64 3.43 -8.36
N PHE A 44 -1.69 3.50 -7.02
CA PHE A 44 -1.80 2.30 -6.17
C PHE A 44 -3.17 1.65 -6.35
N LEU A 45 -4.25 2.42 -6.29
CA LEU A 45 -5.61 1.93 -6.50
C LEU A 45 -5.77 1.29 -7.89
N GLU A 46 -5.23 1.94 -8.93
CA GLU A 46 -5.26 1.38 -10.28
C GLU A 46 -4.44 0.08 -10.38
N ALA A 47 -3.25 0.03 -9.77
CA ALA A 47 -2.42 -1.17 -9.78
C ALA A 47 -3.06 -2.37 -9.07
N CYS A 48 -3.95 -2.12 -8.09
CA CYS A 48 -4.57 -3.15 -7.26
C CYS A 48 -6.03 -3.45 -7.63
N LYS A 49 -6.59 -2.81 -8.67
CA LYS A 49 -8.02 -2.86 -9.01
C LYS A 49 -8.62 -4.28 -9.13
N ASN A 50 -7.82 -5.25 -9.56
CA ASN A 50 -8.22 -6.66 -9.71
C ASN A 50 -7.47 -7.59 -8.77
N TYR A 51 -6.85 -7.04 -7.72
CA TYR A 51 -5.99 -7.76 -6.80
C TYR A 51 -6.34 -7.42 -5.35
N PRO A 52 -6.16 -8.37 -4.42
CA PRO A 52 -6.36 -8.09 -3.01
C PRO A 52 -5.48 -6.92 -2.51
N SER A 53 -6.09 -6.04 -1.74
CA SER A 53 -5.41 -5.05 -0.93
C SER A 53 -6.04 -5.01 0.46
N ALA A 54 -5.28 -4.57 1.46
CA ALA A 54 -5.76 -4.54 2.83
C ALA A 54 -5.11 -3.41 3.63
N VAL A 55 -5.93 -2.69 4.39
CA VAL A 55 -5.50 -1.68 5.37
C VAL A 55 -6.04 -2.09 6.75
N PRO A 56 -5.21 -2.66 7.63
CA PRO A 56 -5.54 -2.78 9.04
C PRO A 56 -5.50 -1.41 9.73
N LEU A 57 -6.65 -1.02 10.28
CA LEU A 57 -6.80 0.15 11.14
C LEU A 57 -6.53 -0.24 12.60
N LEU A 58 -5.68 0.54 13.28
CA LEU A 58 -5.37 0.38 14.71
C LEU A 58 -6.41 1.10 15.58
N ASP A 59 -6.91 2.24 15.08
CA ASP A 59 -8.05 3.02 15.55
C ASP A 59 -8.71 3.75 14.35
N TYR A 60 -9.77 4.54 14.56
CA TYR A 60 -10.61 5.13 13.51
C TYR A 60 -9.85 5.91 12.41
N CYS A 61 -8.59 6.30 12.62
CA CYS A 61 -7.82 7.07 11.65
C CYS A 61 -6.34 6.65 11.50
N THR A 62 -5.84 5.71 12.31
CA THR A 62 -4.43 5.30 12.27
C THR A 62 -4.26 4.00 11.49
N VAL A 63 -3.65 4.10 10.31
CA VAL A 63 -3.21 2.93 9.56
C VAL A 63 -2.05 2.28 10.29
N ALA A 64 -2.28 1.08 10.78
CA ALA A 64 -1.24 0.25 11.38
C ALA A 64 -0.27 -0.24 10.31
N ARG A 65 -0.80 -0.64 9.16
CA ARG A 65 -0.11 -1.37 8.09
C ARG A 65 -0.90 -1.21 6.79
N PHE A 66 -0.26 -1.41 5.65
CA PHE A 66 -1.01 -1.72 4.43
C PHE A 66 -0.33 -2.86 3.65
N PHE A 67 -1.15 -3.56 2.87
CA PHE A 67 -0.74 -4.60 1.95
C PHE A 67 -1.43 -4.39 0.61
N MET A 68 -0.70 -4.65 -0.46
CA MET A 68 -1.28 -4.70 -1.80
C MET A 68 -0.63 -5.76 -2.67
N LEU A 69 -1.46 -6.38 -3.52
CA LEU A 69 -1.02 -7.18 -4.66
C LEU A 69 -1.24 -6.42 -5.96
N ARG A 70 -0.37 -6.66 -6.93
CA ARG A 70 -0.43 -6.08 -8.27
C ARG A 70 0.13 -7.07 -9.31
N PRO A 71 -0.18 -6.91 -10.61
CA PRO A 71 0.46 -7.70 -11.64
C PRO A 71 1.99 -7.58 -11.55
N HIS A 72 2.70 -8.73 -11.54
CA HIS A 72 4.16 -8.71 -11.60
C HIS A 72 4.65 -8.27 -12.99
N ASN A 73 3.99 -8.79 -14.03
CA ASN A 73 4.34 -8.55 -15.43
C ASN A 73 3.06 -8.60 -16.29
N PRO A 74 2.90 -7.74 -17.31
CA PRO A 74 1.71 -7.73 -18.17
C PRO A 74 1.57 -8.95 -19.08
N GLN A 75 2.60 -9.76 -19.27
CA GLN A 75 2.54 -10.95 -20.12
C GLN A 75 1.65 -12.04 -19.50
N PRO A 76 0.74 -12.67 -20.27
CA PRO A 76 -0.20 -13.69 -19.76
C PRO A 76 0.46 -14.86 -19.04
N ALA A 77 1.72 -15.19 -19.40
CA ALA A 77 2.51 -16.22 -18.75
C ALA A 77 2.68 -15.99 -17.23
N PHE A 78 2.55 -14.75 -16.75
CA PHE A 78 2.68 -14.36 -15.34
C PHE A 78 1.34 -14.08 -14.65
N ALA A 79 0.20 -14.44 -15.25
CA ALA A 79 -1.12 -14.17 -14.68
C ALA A 79 -1.31 -14.77 -13.26
N GLN A 80 -0.59 -15.85 -12.95
CA GLN A 80 -0.61 -16.51 -11.63
C GLN A 80 0.55 -16.09 -10.71
N THR A 81 1.30 -15.05 -11.07
CA THR A 81 2.45 -14.56 -10.31
C THR A 81 2.24 -13.08 -9.96
N PRO A 82 1.48 -12.76 -8.90
CA PRO A 82 1.36 -11.38 -8.44
C PRO A 82 2.64 -10.91 -7.74
N GLY A 83 2.95 -9.62 -7.86
CA GLY A 83 3.91 -8.94 -6.99
C GLY A 83 3.19 -8.35 -5.77
N GLY A 84 3.86 -8.30 -4.63
CA GLY A 84 3.29 -7.79 -3.38
C GLY A 84 4.10 -6.67 -2.73
N THR A 85 3.42 -5.79 -2.00
CA THR A 85 4.03 -4.77 -1.13
C THR A 85 3.37 -4.84 0.24
N VAL A 86 4.19 -4.88 1.30
CA VAL A 86 3.76 -4.83 2.70
C VAL A 86 4.56 -3.74 3.40
N MET A 87 3.86 -2.84 4.10
CA MET A 87 4.48 -1.84 4.96
C MET A 87 3.79 -1.82 6.32
N LEU A 88 4.59 -1.75 7.38
CA LEU A 88 4.12 -1.73 8.77
C LEU A 88 4.48 -0.38 9.39
N ALA A 89 3.60 0.22 10.17
CA ALA A 89 3.94 1.38 10.97
C ALA A 89 5.15 1.07 11.87
N PRO A 90 6.09 2.02 12.03
CA PRO A 90 7.19 1.87 12.96
C PRO A 90 6.67 1.73 14.40
N GLY A 91 7.38 0.96 15.22
CA GLY A 91 7.08 0.75 16.64
C GLY A 91 7.67 1.82 17.54
#